data_AF-W6SEC7-F1
#
_entry.id   AF-W6SEC7-F1
#
_cell.length_a   1.000
_cell.length_b   1.000
_cell.length_c   1.000
_cell.angle_alpha   90.00
_cell.angle_beta   90.00
_cell.angle_gamma   90.00
#
_symmetry.space_group_name_H-M   'P 1'
#
loop_
_entity.id
_entity.type
_entity.pdbx_description
1 polymer ?
#
loop_
_entity_poly.entity_id
_entity_poly.type
_entity_poly.pdbx_seq_one_letter_code
_entity_poly.pdbx_strand_id
1 'polypeptide(L)'
;MNKIRNRIVFVLLMTFLVGSLLQGCSGAETVKSDKYTETTLKLKNNNMYKTNFQGVLEDIRDEIEMPEQLYVDEDNNISMKFKANGIITFIKGRLYGVNKEGETIFYDMYYNREISKKIKVRYNIANREIDDQCEIETLLDIMKGINLREAVYNWDSEEYGILFYGNRKWEAGTEGIIYVNGKGDKREEEALENTISTASMSLYIPEKEEIITPKRYILVKDINEINGKAYNGEDRINVDASMNMSSGEFEILDNGEVVYKLNNNVRYYLKIIAAAAGSREYGLYISEDDGDTWGEVNYEPLDKMGQAAFMIFIDEELGFISLATNGGKNGYLYRSEDGGYTFEEINYNESARNNNSSIDIDIEYFDYPEKVYKKDGFLYMEVGQGADGDYKGNCKGIYISRDCGNKWEFLKISNTTSDGD
;
A
#
# COMPACT_ATOMS: atom_id res chain seq x y z
N MET A 1 -39.41 51.41 -43.12
CA MET A 1 -38.64 52.36 -42.29
C MET A 1 -37.33 51.68 -41.85
N ASN A 2 -36.21 52.40 -42.01
CA ASN A 2 -34.88 52.24 -41.39
C ASN A 2 -34.29 50.87 -40.95
N LYS A 3 -33.13 50.57 -41.55
CA LYS A 3 -31.87 49.99 -40.99
C LYS A 3 -31.93 48.57 -40.39
N ILE A 4 -31.26 47.57 -40.99
CA ILE A 4 -29.80 47.28 -40.92
C ILE A 4 -29.39 47.02 -39.45
N ARG A 5 -28.91 45.83 -39.05
CA ARG A 5 -27.60 45.29 -39.47
C ARG A 5 -27.42 43.77 -39.24
N ASN A 6 -26.82 43.08 -40.22
CA ASN A 6 -26.29 41.71 -40.07
C ASN A 6 -25.10 41.63 -39.10
N ARG A 7 -24.83 40.44 -38.54
CA ARG A 7 -23.46 39.90 -38.46
C ARG A 7 -23.41 38.36 -38.32
N ILE A 8 -23.01 37.73 -39.42
CA ILE A 8 -22.32 36.43 -39.44
C ILE A 8 -20.82 36.71 -39.14
N VAL A 9 -20.06 35.73 -38.63
CA VAL A 9 -18.69 35.32 -39.10
C VAL A 9 -17.88 34.55 -38.02
N PHE A 10 -17.46 33.34 -38.41
CA PHE A 10 -16.27 32.53 -38.05
C PHE A 10 -15.50 32.69 -36.72
N VAL A 11 -15.33 31.53 -36.07
CA VAL A 11 -14.04 30.86 -35.73
C VAL A 11 -12.79 31.72 -35.51
N LEU A 12 -12.15 31.53 -34.36
CA LEU A 12 -10.68 31.45 -34.32
C LEU A 12 -10.21 30.41 -33.29
N LEU A 13 -9.42 29.45 -33.76
CA LEU A 13 -8.56 28.61 -32.91
C LEU A 13 -7.42 29.51 -32.42
N MET A 14 -7.09 29.52 -31.13
CA MET A 14 -5.99 30.36 -30.63
C MET A 14 -4.98 29.57 -29.79
N THR A 15 -4.02 28.96 -30.50
CA THR A 15 -2.70 28.64 -29.97
C THR A 15 -1.97 29.93 -29.59
N PHE A 16 -1.56 30.08 -28.33
CA PHE A 16 -0.63 31.15 -27.93
C PHE A 16 0.77 30.60 -27.69
N LEU A 17 1.63 30.87 -28.67
CA LEU A 17 3.09 30.94 -28.49
C LEU A 17 3.41 32.33 -27.92
N VAL A 18 4.14 32.41 -26.81
CA VAL A 18 4.73 33.67 -26.33
C VAL A 18 6.16 33.45 -25.84
N GLY A 19 7.12 33.74 -26.73
CA GLY A 19 8.33 34.49 -26.38
C GLY A 19 8.33 35.76 -27.24
N SER A 20 8.96 36.88 -26.91
CA SER A 20 9.83 37.25 -25.78
C SER A 20 9.68 38.79 -25.56
N LEU A 21 10.51 39.61 -24.89
CA LEU A 21 11.90 39.50 -24.44
C LEU A 21 12.19 40.61 -23.40
N LEU A 22 12.85 40.30 -22.28
CA LEU A 22 13.64 41.26 -21.50
C LEU A 22 14.99 40.62 -21.11
N GLN A 23 16.08 41.32 -21.41
CA GLN A 23 17.46 40.84 -21.22
C GLN A 23 17.92 41.06 -19.76
N GLY A 24 18.82 40.22 -19.26
CA GLY A 24 19.80 40.69 -18.29
C GLY A 24 20.16 39.82 -17.09
N CYS A 25 20.44 38.52 -17.26
CA CYS A 25 21.58 37.90 -16.56
C CYS A 25 21.99 36.57 -17.22
N SER A 26 23.28 36.25 -17.16
CA SER A 26 23.89 35.11 -17.84
C SER A 26 23.75 33.82 -17.03
N GLY A 27 23.10 32.81 -17.62
CA GLY A 27 23.01 31.46 -17.08
C GLY A 27 22.31 30.56 -18.09
N ALA A 28 23.07 29.96 -19.00
CA ALA A 28 22.53 29.06 -20.02
C ALA A 28 22.33 27.66 -19.43
N GLU A 29 21.31 27.49 -18.60
CA GLU A 29 20.80 26.15 -18.29
C GLU A 29 19.91 25.68 -19.45
N THR A 30 20.48 24.84 -20.31
CA THR A 30 19.70 23.97 -21.19
C THR A 30 18.84 23.06 -20.31
N VAL A 31 17.54 23.37 -20.24
CA VAL A 31 16.52 22.48 -19.70
C VAL A 31 16.64 21.13 -20.41
N LYS A 32 17.06 20.09 -19.67
CA LYS A 32 16.96 18.71 -20.14
C LYS A 32 15.47 18.43 -20.32
N SER A 33 15.06 18.01 -21.52
CA SER A 33 13.74 17.40 -21.69
C SER A 33 13.74 16.08 -20.94
N ASP A 34 12.86 15.94 -19.94
CA ASP A 34 12.68 14.67 -19.23
C ASP A 34 12.25 13.59 -20.22
N LYS A 35 13.18 12.68 -20.53
CA LYS A 35 13.05 11.71 -21.60
C LYS A 35 12.28 10.50 -21.10
N TYR A 36 10.95 10.62 -21.05
CA TYR A 36 10.06 9.49 -20.78
C TYR A 36 10.17 8.41 -21.84
N THR A 37 10.00 7.15 -21.42
CA THR A 37 9.75 6.04 -22.32
C THR A 37 8.25 6.02 -22.68
N GLU A 38 7.89 5.62 -23.89
CA GLU A 38 6.50 5.53 -24.34
C GLU A 38 6.26 4.21 -25.09
N THR A 39 5.35 3.39 -24.57
CA THR A 39 4.93 2.12 -25.18
C THR A 39 3.46 2.20 -25.61
N THR A 40 3.11 1.53 -26.73
CA THR A 40 1.71 1.45 -27.19
C THR A 40 1.30 0.02 -27.53
N LEU A 41 0.36 -0.53 -26.77
CA LEU A 41 -0.07 -1.92 -26.85
C LEU A 41 -1.59 -2.02 -27.09
N LYS A 42 -2.06 -3.18 -27.58
CA LYS A 42 -3.49 -3.45 -27.77
C LYS A 42 -4.03 -4.12 -26.53
N LEU A 43 -5.16 -3.64 -26.02
CA LEU A 43 -5.88 -4.32 -24.93
C LEU A 43 -6.55 -5.60 -25.46
N LYS A 44 -6.09 -6.77 -25.00
CA LYS A 44 -6.75 -8.07 -25.14
C LYS A 44 -8.01 -8.07 -24.25
N ASN A 45 -7.85 -7.55 -23.03
CA ASN A 45 -8.83 -7.47 -21.95
C ASN A 45 -9.58 -6.12 -21.97
N ASN A 46 -10.35 -5.87 -23.03
CA ASN A 46 -11.01 -4.57 -23.26
C ASN A 46 -12.48 -4.48 -22.79
N ASN A 47 -12.91 -5.29 -21.81
CA ASN A 47 -14.29 -5.32 -21.34
C ASN A 47 -14.40 -5.35 -19.80
N MET A 48 -14.95 -4.28 -19.22
CA MET A 48 -15.07 -4.10 -17.77
C MET A 48 -15.92 -5.18 -17.09
N TYR A 49 -16.89 -5.79 -17.79
CA TYR A 49 -17.73 -6.85 -17.22
C TYR A 49 -17.09 -8.24 -17.26
N LYS A 50 -15.93 -8.40 -17.91
CA LYS A 50 -15.22 -9.69 -18.01
C LYS A 50 -14.01 -9.76 -17.09
N THR A 51 -13.19 -8.71 -17.14
CA THR A 51 -11.84 -8.69 -16.54
C THR A 51 -11.57 -7.43 -15.73
N ASN A 52 -12.60 -6.58 -15.54
CA ASN A 52 -12.54 -5.28 -14.87
C ASN A 52 -11.27 -4.46 -15.26
N PHE A 53 -10.68 -3.69 -14.34
CA PHE A 53 -9.40 -3.00 -14.58
C PHE A 53 -8.18 -3.93 -14.45
N GLN A 54 -8.29 -5.03 -13.71
CA GLN A 54 -7.25 -6.05 -13.55
C GLN A 54 -6.71 -6.53 -14.90
N GLY A 55 -7.59 -6.90 -15.83
CA GLY A 55 -7.17 -7.36 -17.15
C GLY A 55 -6.43 -6.30 -17.98
N VAL A 56 -6.67 -5.00 -17.72
CA VAL A 56 -5.90 -3.91 -18.34
C VAL A 56 -4.49 -3.83 -17.75
N LEU A 57 -4.34 -4.02 -16.43
CA LEU A 57 -3.04 -4.09 -15.78
C LEU A 57 -2.24 -5.31 -16.25
N GLU A 58 -2.89 -6.46 -16.39
CA GLU A 58 -2.30 -7.68 -16.99
C GLU A 58 -1.81 -7.43 -18.42
N ASP A 59 -2.65 -6.83 -19.28
CA ASP A 59 -2.26 -6.47 -20.66
C ASP A 59 -1.02 -5.55 -20.68
N ILE A 60 -0.88 -4.63 -19.72
CA ILE A 60 0.28 -3.73 -19.61
C ILE A 60 1.51 -4.46 -19.07
N ARG A 61 1.36 -5.26 -17.99
CA ARG A 61 2.43 -6.05 -17.36
C ARG A 61 3.05 -7.10 -18.32
N ASP A 62 2.28 -7.60 -19.28
CA ASP A 62 2.76 -8.47 -20.37
C ASP A 62 3.82 -7.80 -21.28
N GLU A 63 3.84 -6.46 -21.35
CA GLU A 63 4.63 -5.69 -22.34
C GLU A 63 5.56 -4.63 -21.68
N ILE A 64 5.33 -4.29 -20.41
CA ILE A 64 6.04 -3.28 -19.64
C ILE A 64 6.30 -3.83 -18.24
N GLU A 65 7.57 -3.85 -17.82
CA GLU A 65 7.91 -4.17 -16.45
C GLU A 65 7.36 -3.10 -15.50
N MET A 66 6.54 -3.55 -14.55
CA MET A 66 5.92 -2.73 -13.52
C MET A 66 6.17 -3.36 -12.15
N PRO A 67 6.35 -2.56 -11.10
CA PRO A 67 6.30 -3.02 -9.71
C PRO A 67 5.06 -3.88 -9.41
N GLU A 68 5.21 -4.82 -8.48
CA GLU A 68 4.08 -5.63 -8.01
C GLU A 68 3.07 -4.75 -7.24
N GLN A 69 3.57 -3.94 -6.31
CA GLN A 69 2.78 -2.95 -5.57
C GLN A 69 2.75 -1.62 -6.33
N LEU A 70 1.54 -1.11 -6.58
CA LEU A 70 1.31 0.12 -7.35
C LEU A 70 0.30 1.01 -6.63
N TYR A 71 0.56 2.30 -6.67
CA TYR A 71 -0.22 3.35 -6.02
C TYR A 71 -0.78 4.30 -7.08
N VAL A 72 -1.97 4.85 -6.81
CA VAL A 72 -2.63 5.86 -7.64
C VAL A 72 -2.12 7.24 -7.26
N ASP A 73 -1.66 8.02 -8.22
CA ASP A 73 -1.31 9.42 -7.98
C ASP A 73 -2.60 10.24 -7.82
N GLU A 74 -2.89 10.74 -6.62
CA GLU A 74 -4.09 11.53 -6.30
C GLU A 74 -4.37 12.67 -7.30
N ASP A 75 -3.30 13.37 -7.75
CA ASP A 75 -3.39 14.49 -8.70
C ASP A 75 -3.90 14.05 -10.08
N ASN A 76 -3.62 12.79 -10.45
CA ASN A 76 -3.86 12.25 -11.79
C ASN A 76 -4.98 11.20 -11.84
N ASN A 77 -5.32 10.62 -10.68
CA ASN A 77 -6.38 9.64 -10.41
C ASN A 77 -6.40 8.45 -11.39
N ILE A 78 -7.43 7.60 -11.29
CA ILE A 78 -7.83 6.69 -12.36
C ILE A 78 -9.26 7.02 -12.78
N SER A 79 -9.40 7.48 -14.02
CA SER A 79 -10.66 7.75 -14.70
C SER A 79 -10.84 6.79 -15.87
N MET A 80 -11.97 6.09 -15.91
CA MET A 80 -12.31 5.11 -16.94
C MET A 80 -13.71 5.36 -17.47
N LYS A 81 -13.95 5.05 -18.75
CA LYS A 81 -15.30 4.97 -19.31
C LYS A 81 -15.50 3.69 -20.12
N PHE A 82 -16.73 3.19 -20.12
CA PHE A 82 -17.11 1.97 -20.83
C PHE A 82 -18.58 2.02 -21.28
N LYS A 83 -18.87 1.40 -22.43
CA LYS A 83 -20.22 1.34 -22.99
C LYS A 83 -21.11 0.36 -22.20
N ALA A 84 -22.43 0.43 -22.41
CA ALA A 84 -23.42 -0.48 -21.82
C ALA A 84 -23.21 -1.99 -22.13
N ASN A 85 -22.35 -2.34 -23.10
CA ASN A 85 -21.93 -3.73 -23.35
C ASN A 85 -20.59 -4.11 -22.68
N GLY A 86 -20.05 -3.23 -21.83
CA GLY A 86 -18.82 -3.40 -21.05
C GLY A 86 -17.55 -2.96 -21.78
N ILE A 87 -17.62 -2.62 -23.07
CA ILE A 87 -16.44 -2.28 -23.86
C ILE A 87 -15.82 -0.99 -23.34
N ILE A 88 -14.55 -1.05 -22.95
CA ILE A 88 -13.77 0.12 -22.52
C ILE A 88 -13.64 1.10 -23.69
N THR A 89 -13.94 2.37 -23.43
CA THR A 89 -13.83 3.50 -24.37
C THR A 89 -12.74 4.48 -23.95
N PHE A 90 -12.50 4.64 -22.65
CA PHE A 90 -11.54 5.61 -22.12
C PHE A 90 -10.82 5.06 -20.89
N ILE A 91 -9.53 5.36 -20.77
CA ILE A 91 -8.73 5.25 -19.55
C ILE A 91 -7.81 6.47 -19.52
N LYS A 92 -7.77 7.18 -18.40
CA LYS A 92 -6.69 8.11 -18.05
C LYS A 92 -6.33 7.89 -16.59
N GLY A 93 -5.06 7.77 -16.30
CA GLY A 93 -4.58 7.82 -14.93
C GLY A 93 -3.08 7.68 -14.83
N ARG A 94 -2.55 7.87 -13.62
CA ARG A 94 -1.15 7.60 -13.33
C ARG A 94 -1.06 6.62 -12.16
N LEU A 95 -0.32 5.55 -12.39
CA LEU A 95 0.18 4.69 -11.34
C LEU A 95 1.63 5.01 -11.05
N TYR A 96 2.13 4.63 -9.89
CA TYR A 96 3.55 4.65 -9.57
C TYR A 96 3.89 3.56 -8.55
N GLY A 97 5.17 3.21 -8.46
CA GLY A 97 5.70 2.23 -7.52
C GLY A 97 7.22 2.17 -7.61
N VAL A 98 7.86 1.47 -6.68
CA VAL A 98 9.33 1.33 -6.64
C VAL A 98 9.75 0.17 -7.54
N ASN A 99 10.69 0.39 -8.46
CA ASN A 99 11.26 -0.68 -9.28
C ASN A 99 12.29 -1.50 -8.49
N LYS A 100 12.85 -2.54 -9.12
CA LYS A 100 13.89 -3.41 -8.53
C LYS A 100 15.20 -2.68 -8.23
N GLU A 101 15.38 -1.50 -8.82
CA GLU A 101 16.52 -0.62 -8.60
C GLU A 101 16.31 0.40 -7.46
N GLY A 102 15.17 0.36 -6.75
CA GLY A 102 14.86 1.29 -5.65
C GLY A 102 14.37 2.67 -6.10
N GLU A 103 14.15 2.87 -7.40
CA GLU A 103 13.66 4.10 -8.01
C GLU A 103 12.13 4.09 -8.11
N THR A 104 11.46 5.13 -7.61
CA THR A 104 10.04 5.33 -7.90
C THR A 104 9.87 5.56 -9.41
N ILE A 105 9.08 4.74 -10.10
CA ILE A 105 8.69 4.94 -11.51
C ILE A 105 7.20 5.29 -11.58
N PHE A 106 6.84 6.30 -12.38
CA PHE A 106 5.45 6.59 -12.73
C PHE A 106 5.04 5.95 -14.06
N TYR A 107 3.75 5.67 -14.21
CA TYR A 107 3.12 5.07 -15.38
C TYR A 107 1.86 5.86 -15.77
N ASP A 108 2.02 6.85 -16.64
CA ASP A 108 0.95 7.63 -17.25
C ASP A 108 0.22 6.79 -18.32
N MET A 109 -0.96 6.30 -17.98
CA MET A 109 -1.84 5.54 -18.86
C MET A 109 -2.82 6.46 -19.58
N TYR A 110 -2.91 6.33 -20.90
CA TYR A 110 -3.93 6.99 -21.72
C TYR A 110 -4.48 6.09 -22.82
N TYR A 111 -5.79 5.86 -22.77
CA TYR A 111 -6.56 5.17 -23.80
C TYR A 111 -7.79 6.01 -24.13
N ASN A 112 -8.02 6.23 -25.42
CA ASN A 112 -9.28 6.77 -25.93
C ASN A 112 -9.57 6.05 -27.24
N ARG A 113 -10.62 5.23 -27.25
CA ARG A 113 -10.98 4.32 -28.34
C ARG A 113 -11.31 5.03 -29.65
N GLU A 114 -11.81 6.26 -29.58
CA GLU A 114 -12.12 7.09 -30.75
C GLU A 114 -10.84 7.67 -31.38
N ILE A 115 -9.76 7.80 -30.61
CA ILE A 115 -8.43 8.24 -31.09
C ILE A 115 -7.57 7.04 -31.51
N SER A 116 -7.58 5.95 -30.74
CA SER A 116 -6.69 4.81 -30.91
C SER A 116 -7.28 3.51 -30.34
N LYS A 117 -7.08 2.39 -31.05
CA LYS A 117 -7.37 1.04 -30.55
C LYS A 117 -6.25 0.47 -29.65
N LYS A 118 -5.22 1.25 -29.38
CA LYS A 118 -4.10 0.94 -28.46
C LYS A 118 -4.14 1.87 -27.26
N ILE A 119 -3.85 1.33 -26.08
CA ILE A 119 -3.47 2.14 -24.91
C ILE A 119 -2.03 2.64 -25.11
N LYS A 120 -1.77 3.84 -24.63
CA LYS A 120 -0.45 4.44 -24.51
C LYS A 120 -0.07 4.43 -23.03
N VAL A 121 1.13 3.97 -22.72
CA VAL A 121 1.73 4.09 -21.39
C VAL A 121 3.02 4.87 -21.52
N ARG A 122 3.17 5.95 -20.76
CA ARG A 122 4.43 6.69 -20.61
C ARG A 122 4.98 6.45 -19.23
N TYR A 123 6.27 6.20 -19.13
CA TYR A 123 6.89 5.91 -17.85
C TYR A 123 8.31 6.44 -17.79
N ASN A 124 8.68 6.87 -16.59
CA ASN A 124 10.01 7.37 -16.25
C ASN A 124 10.16 7.34 -14.73
N ILE A 125 11.40 7.51 -14.26
CA ILE A 125 11.68 7.78 -12.85
C ILE A 125 10.90 9.02 -12.41
N ALA A 126 10.23 8.91 -11.27
CA ALA A 126 9.51 9.95 -10.57
C ALA A 126 10.33 10.39 -9.37
N ASN A 127 10.46 11.70 -9.15
CA ASN A 127 10.96 12.23 -7.88
C ASN A 127 9.76 12.38 -6.91
N ARG A 128 9.22 11.26 -6.43
CA ARG A 128 8.04 11.19 -5.55
C ARG A 128 8.20 10.08 -4.51
N GLU A 129 7.83 10.39 -3.27
CA GLU A 129 7.70 9.42 -2.18
C GLU A 129 6.44 8.55 -2.36
N ILE A 130 6.40 7.39 -1.72
CA ILE A 130 5.24 6.49 -1.75
C ILE A 130 4.13 7.01 -0.81
N ASP A 131 2.89 6.97 -1.30
CA ASP A 131 1.67 7.22 -0.53
C ASP A 131 0.89 5.90 -0.42
N ASP A 132 0.97 5.27 0.75
CA ASP A 132 0.36 3.97 1.07
C ASP A 132 -1.17 4.00 1.07
N GLN A 133 -1.78 5.19 1.11
CA GLN A 133 -3.23 5.35 1.21
C GLN A 133 -3.95 5.19 -0.14
N CYS A 134 -3.18 5.05 -1.23
CA CYS A 134 -3.67 5.08 -2.60
C CYS A 134 -3.42 3.79 -3.39
N GLU A 135 -3.23 2.65 -2.72
CA GLU A 135 -3.00 1.34 -3.35
C GLU A 135 -4.05 0.97 -4.41
N ILE A 136 -3.57 0.48 -5.55
CA ILE A 136 -4.44 0.02 -6.65
C ILE A 136 -5.32 -1.16 -6.25
N GLU A 137 -4.86 -2.00 -5.32
CA GLU A 137 -5.60 -3.16 -4.80
C GLU A 137 -6.94 -2.78 -4.16
N THR A 138 -7.08 -1.56 -3.62
CA THR A 138 -8.39 -1.11 -3.12
C THR A 138 -9.40 -0.94 -4.24
N LEU A 139 -8.98 -0.44 -5.41
CA LEU A 139 -9.85 -0.37 -6.59
C LEU A 139 -10.19 -1.76 -7.12
N LEU A 140 -9.20 -2.66 -7.19
CA LEU A 140 -9.36 -4.01 -7.74
C LEU A 140 -10.34 -4.85 -6.91
N ASP A 141 -10.28 -4.79 -5.58
CA ASP A 141 -11.20 -5.55 -4.73
C ASP A 141 -12.59 -4.95 -4.61
N ILE A 142 -12.74 -3.62 -4.71
CA ILE A 142 -14.06 -3.03 -4.93
C ILE A 142 -14.65 -3.57 -6.25
N MET A 143 -13.87 -3.62 -7.33
CA MET A 143 -14.33 -4.18 -8.62
C MET A 143 -14.60 -5.70 -8.56
N LYS A 144 -13.94 -6.44 -7.68
CA LYS A 144 -14.16 -7.87 -7.43
C LYS A 144 -15.43 -8.12 -6.61
N GLY A 145 -15.70 -7.27 -5.61
CA GLY A 145 -16.89 -7.33 -4.77
C GLY A 145 -18.19 -6.85 -5.43
N ILE A 146 -18.13 -6.18 -6.60
CA ILE A 146 -19.34 -5.73 -7.30
C ILE A 146 -19.58 -6.43 -8.64
N ASN A 147 -20.82 -6.88 -8.85
CA ASN A 147 -21.30 -7.13 -10.20
C ASN A 147 -21.57 -5.78 -10.89
N LEU A 148 -20.57 -5.28 -11.62
CA LEU A 148 -20.62 -4.00 -12.32
C LEU A 148 -21.76 -3.92 -13.36
N ARG A 149 -22.23 -5.06 -13.90
CA ARG A 149 -23.37 -5.10 -14.83
C ARG A 149 -24.69 -4.84 -14.11
N GLU A 150 -24.89 -5.44 -12.94
CA GLU A 150 -26.06 -5.17 -12.09
C GLU A 150 -26.02 -3.74 -11.53
N ALA A 151 -24.83 -3.26 -11.14
CA ALA A 151 -24.65 -1.92 -10.57
C ALA A 151 -25.21 -0.81 -11.47
N VAL A 152 -25.11 -0.98 -12.79
CA VAL A 152 -25.61 -0.03 -13.81
C VAL A 152 -26.92 -0.47 -14.48
N TYR A 153 -27.52 -1.59 -14.09
CA TYR A 153 -28.68 -2.17 -14.81
C TYR A 153 -29.90 -1.25 -14.86
N ASN A 154 -30.14 -0.48 -13.79
CA ASN A 154 -31.25 0.48 -13.70
C ASN A 154 -30.92 1.87 -14.28
N TRP A 155 -29.77 2.03 -14.95
CA TRP A 155 -29.35 3.29 -15.55
C TRP A 155 -29.55 3.29 -17.06
N ASP A 156 -30.43 4.16 -17.54
CA ASP A 156 -30.61 4.40 -18.97
C ASP A 156 -29.48 5.31 -19.50
N SER A 157 -28.37 4.69 -19.87
CA SER A 157 -27.20 5.35 -20.50
C SER A 157 -26.45 4.40 -21.44
N GLU A 158 -25.89 4.96 -22.51
CA GLU A 158 -25.03 4.22 -23.45
C GLU A 158 -23.59 4.05 -22.94
N GLU A 159 -23.15 4.92 -22.03
CA GLU A 159 -21.81 4.94 -21.43
C GLU A 159 -21.88 5.19 -19.92
N TYR A 160 -20.93 4.59 -19.19
CA TYR A 160 -20.72 4.73 -17.75
C TYR A 160 -19.27 5.11 -17.46
N GLY A 161 -19.06 5.85 -16.38
CA GLY A 161 -17.75 6.27 -15.90
C GLY A 161 -17.39 5.61 -14.56
N ILE A 162 -16.11 5.34 -14.36
CA ILE A 162 -15.52 5.00 -13.06
C ILE A 162 -14.42 6.02 -12.75
N LEU A 163 -14.34 6.44 -11.50
CA LEU A 163 -13.36 7.40 -11.00
C LEU A 163 -12.89 6.97 -9.61
N PHE A 164 -11.57 6.84 -9.45
CA PHE A 164 -10.91 6.46 -8.21
C PHE A 164 -9.74 7.40 -7.96
N TYR A 165 -9.74 8.09 -6.81
CA TYR A 165 -8.72 9.08 -6.45
C TYR A 165 -7.61 8.53 -5.54
N GLY A 166 -7.72 7.27 -5.10
CA GLY A 166 -7.15 6.92 -3.80
C GLY A 166 -8.02 7.53 -2.69
N ASN A 167 -7.38 8.04 -1.64
CA ASN A 167 -8.07 8.53 -0.46
C ASN A 167 -8.94 9.77 -0.74
N ARG A 168 -10.18 9.77 -0.24
CA ARG A 168 -11.13 10.86 -0.46
C ARG A 168 -11.98 11.17 0.76
N LYS A 169 -12.14 12.48 1.01
CA LYS A 169 -13.03 13.01 2.04
C LYS A 169 -14.46 13.19 1.50
N TRP A 170 -15.44 12.64 2.22
CA TRP A 170 -16.88 12.77 1.96
C TRP A 170 -17.56 13.40 3.18
N GLU A 171 -18.31 14.47 2.95
CA GLU A 171 -19.02 15.19 4.02
C GLU A 171 -20.21 14.38 4.55
N ALA A 172 -20.60 14.62 5.80
CA ALA A 172 -21.76 13.98 6.41
C ALA A 172 -23.03 14.25 5.58
N GLY A 173 -23.89 13.24 5.40
CA GLY A 173 -25.06 13.34 4.52
C GLY A 173 -24.74 13.28 3.01
N THR A 174 -23.52 12.93 2.59
CA THR A 174 -23.24 12.58 1.19
C THR A 174 -24.10 11.38 0.78
N GLU A 175 -24.93 11.55 -0.25
CA GLU A 175 -25.75 10.47 -0.81
C GLU A 175 -24.96 9.43 -1.62
N GLY A 176 -25.56 8.26 -1.82
CA GLY A 176 -25.05 7.24 -2.75
C GLY A 176 -23.79 6.52 -2.28
N ILE A 177 -23.47 6.58 -0.97
CA ILE A 177 -22.46 5.73 -0.37
C ILE A 177 -22.95 4.28 -0.38
N ILE A 178 -22.10 3.38 -0.88
CA ILE A 178 -22.36 1.94 -0.88
C ILE A 178 -21.14 1.27 -0.26
N TYR A 179 -21.34 0.71 0.92
CA TYR A 179 -20.32 -0.12 1.55
C TYR A 179 -20.35 -1.51 0.89
N VAL A 180 -19.17 -2.04 0.56
CA VAL A 180 -19.00 -3.36 -0.07
C VAL A 180 -17.85 -4.12 0.59
N ASN A 181 -18.00 -5.40 0.93
CA ASN A 181 -16.89 -6.20 1.43
C ASN A 181 -16.25 -7.06 0.33
N GLY A 182 -15.10 -7.70 0.63
CA GLY A 182 -14.42 -8.61 -0.31
C GLY A 182 -15.21 -9.87 -0.69
N LYS A 183 -16.36 -10.12 -0.06
CA LYS A 183 -17.28 -11.24 -0.33
C LYS A 183 -18.45 -10.83 -1.24
N GLY A 184 -18.62 -9.53 -1.49
CA GLY A 184 -19.64 -8.95 -2.34
C GLY A 184 -20.97 -8.60 -1.65
N ASP A 185 -21.01 -8.67 -0.31
CA ASP A 185 -22.11 -8.11 0.48
C ASP A 185 -22.16 -6.59 0.32
N LYS A 186 -23.37 -6.01 0.30
CA LYS A 186 -23.59 -4.57 0.03
C LYS A 186 -24.64 -3.97 0.97
N ARG A 187 -24.42 -2.72 1.38
CA ARG A 187 -25.31 -1.92 2.23
C ARG A 187 -25.24 -0.48 1.75
N GLU A 188 -26.39 0.04 1.34
CA GLU A 188 -26.55 1.41 0.88
C GLU A 188 -26.98 2.26 2.09
N GLU A 189 -26.22 3.31 2.40
CA GLU A 189 -26.56 4.28 3.47
C GLU A 189 -26.21 5.71 3.02
N GLU A 190 -26.75 6.71 3.71
CA GLU A 190 -26.20 8.06 3.66
C GLU A 190 -24.85 8.07 4.40
N ALA A 191 -23.91 8.94 4.01
CA ALA A 191 -22.71 9.13 4.80
C ALA A 191 -23.10 9.52 6.24
N LEU A 192 -22.53 8.78 7.21
CA LEU A 192 -22.78 8.92 8.65
C LEU A 192 -22.67 10.38 9.13
N GLU A 193 -23.14 10.67 10.35
CA GLU A 193 -23.09 12.02 10.96
C GLU A 193 -21.66 12.62 11.02
N ASN A 194 -20.62 11.82 10.80
CA ASN A 194 -19.23 12.22 10.70
C ASN A 194 -18.71 12.18 9.27
N THR A 195 -17.77 13.07 8.96
CA THR A 195 -17.02 13.04 7.70
C THR A 195 -16.25 11.72 7.54
N ILE A 196 -16.41 11.07 6.39
CA ILE A 196 -15.66 9.86 6.01
C ILE A 196 -14.40 10.30 5.26
N SER A 197 -13.23 9.71 5.53
CA SER A 197 -12.00 9.94 4.78
C SER A 197 -11.37 8.59 4.43
N THR A 198 -11.48 8.16 3.16
CA THR A 198 -11.13 6.79 2.75
C THR A 198 -11.05 6.64 1.23
N ALA A 199 -10.38 5.59 0.78
CA ALA A 199 -10.31 5.22 -0.63
C ALA A 199 -11.70 4.81 -1.15
N SER A 200 -12.12 5.42 -2.27
CA SER A 200 -13.48 5.21 -2.80
C SER A 200 -13.53 5.21 -4.33
N MET A 201 -14.28 4.27 -4.88
CA MET A 201 -14.55 4.17 -6.31
C MET A 201 -15.94 4.73 -6.62
N SER A 202 -15.99 5.84 -7.35
CA SER A 202 -17.24 6.41 -7.85
C SER A 202 -17.58 5.81 -9.21
N LEU A 203 -18.74 5.18 -9.30
CA LEU A 203 -19.39 4.75 -10.54
C LEU A 203 -20.50 5.76 -10.88
N TYR A 204 -20.57 6.23 -12.12
CA TYR A 204 -21.44 7.33 -12.52
C TYR A 204 -21.86 7.26 -14.00
N ILE A 205 -22.80 8.11 -14.39
CA ILE A 205 -23.11 8.37 -15.81
C ILE A 205 -22.42 9.70 -16.18
N PRO A 206 -21.53 9.72 -17.19
CA PRO A 206 -20.86 10.94 -17.61
C PRO A 206 -21.84 12.06 -17.97
N GLU A 207 -21.53 13.29 -17.56
CA GLU A 207 -22.31 14.51 -17.84
C GLU A 207 -23.71 14.54 -17.19
N LYS A 208 -23.99 13.61 -16.26
CA LYS A 208 -25.24 13.53 -15.48
C LYS A 208 -25.01 13.52 -13.97
N GLU A 209 -23.80 13.81 -13.51
CA GLU A 209 -23.39 13.71 -12.10
C GLU A 209 -24.14 14.67 -11.17
N GLU A 210 -24.69 15.78 -11.70
CA GLU A 210 -25.54 16.74 -10.98
C GLU A 210 -27.02 16.31 -10.87
N ILE A 211 -27.47 15.32 -11.67
CA ILE A 211 -28.88 14.91 -11.77
C ILE A 211 -29.11 13.42 -11.45
N ILE A 212 -28.05 12.61 -11.45
CA ILE A 212 -28.07 11.19 -11.09
C ILE A 212 -26.92 10.96 -10.11
N THR A 213 -27.27 10.77 -8.84
CA THR A 213 -26.31 10.55 -7.74
C THR A 213 -25.36 9.40 -8.08
N PRO A 214 -24.03 9.64 -8.12
CA PRO A 214 -23.02 8.59 -8.30
C PRO A 214 -23.10 7.52 -7.22
N LYS A 215 -22.82 6.26 -7.61
CA LYS A 215 -22.64 5.15 -6.67
C LYS A 215 -21.19 5.16 -6.18
N ARG A 216 -20.99 5.46 -4.90
CA ARG A 216 -19.69 5.67 -4.26
C ARG A 216 -19.35 4.43 -3.44
N TYR A 217 -18.62 3.51 -4.05
CA TYR A 217 -18.22 2.27 -3.40
C TYR A 217 -17.06 2.53 -2.45
N ILE A 218 -17.26 2.13 -1.20
CA ILE A 218 -16.26 2.12 -0.14
C ILE A 218 -16.11 0.66 0.28
N LEU A 219 -14.89 0.13 0.21
CA LEU A 219 -14.60 -1.22 0.69
C LEU A 219 -14.92 -1.28 2.22
N VAL A 220 -15.31 -2.43 2.78
CA VAL A 220 -15.59 -2.68 4.23
C VAL A 220 -15.21 -4.09 4.70
N LYS A 221 -15.04 -4.17 6.03
CA LYS A 221 -14.66 -5.32 6.86
C LYS A 221 -15.89 -6.21 7.05
N ASP A 222 -16.58 -5.95 8.14
CA ASP A 222 -17.97 -6.24 8.34
C ASP A 222 -18.79 -5.06 7.84
N ILE A 223 -19.83 -5.38 7.10
CA ILE A 223 -20.83 -4.44 6.60
C ILE A 223 -21.87 -4.07 7.66
N ASN A 224 -21.85 -4.78 8.79
CA ASN A 224 -22.71 -4.52 9.94
C ASN A 224 -22.07 -3.53 10.92
N GLU A 225 -20.73 -3.45 11.00
CA GLU A 225 -19.97 -2.62 11.96
C GLU A 225 -19.40 -1.31 11.36
N ILE A 226 -20.25 -0.55 10.66
CA ILE A 226 -19.87 0.71 10.01
C ILE A 226 -19.76 1.87 11.03
N ASN A 227 -18.78 1.79 11.94
CA ASN A 227 -18.62 2.71 13.07
C ASN A 227 -17.88 4.02 12.73
N GLY A 228 -18.22 4.68 11.62
CA GLY A 228 -17.55 5.93 11.18
C GLY A 228 -16.11 5.75 10.67
N LYS A 229 -15.50 4.60 10.93
CA LYS A 229 -14.29 4.12 10.28
C LYS A 229 -14.69 3.36 9.03
N ALA A 230 -14.35 3.92 7.87
CA ALA A 230 -14.29 3.14 6.65
C ALA A 230 -13.19 2.07 6.74
N TYR A 231 -13.11 1.22 5.73
CA TYR A 231 -12.14 0.13 5.67
C TYR A 231 -10.72 0.60 5.52
N ASN A 232 -9.85 -0.04 6.30
CA ASN A 232 -8.41 0.12 6.22
C ASN A 232 -7.76 -1.23 5.84
N GLY A 233 -8.29 -1.92 4.82
CA GLY A 233 -7.77 -3.21 4.34
C GLY A 233 -8.10 -4.45 5.19
N GLU A 234 -8.45 -4.25 6.46
CA GLU A 234 -8.08 -5.14 7.57
C GLU A 234 -8.98 -6.40 7.79
N ASP A 235 -9.83 -6.77 6.82
CA ASP A 235 -10.94 -7.78 6.77
C ASP A 235 -10.91 -8.74 5.56
N ARG A 236 -9.78 -8.90 4.84
CA ARG A 236 -9.70 -9.86 3.71
C ARG A 236 -9.49 -11.32 4.13
N ILE A 237 -9.60 -11.64 5.42
CA ILE A 237 -9.29 -12.96 5.96
C ILE A 237 -10.55 -13.84 5.99
N ASN A 238 -10.42 -15.06 5.45
CA ASN A 238 -11.44 -16.13 5.33
C ASN A 238 -12.56 -15.91 4.29
N VAL A 239 -12.30 -16.21 3.01
CA VAL A 239 -12.47 -17.56 2.38
C VAL A 239 -11.54 -17.59 1.15
N ASP A 240 -10.34 -18.16 1.19
CA ASP A 240 -10.07 -19.60 1.28
C ASP A 240 -8.69 -19.83 1.91
N ALA A 241 -8.62 -20.69 2.93
CA ALA A 241 -7.43 -20.83 3.79
C ALA A 241 -6.44 -21.87 3.25
N SER A 242 -5.95 -21.65 2.03
CA SER A 242 -4.78 -22.37 1.49
C SER A 242 -3.98 -21.46 0.56
N MET A 243 -2.77 -21.09 0.99
CA MET A 243 -1.82 -20.17 0.34
C MET A 243 -2.35 -18.72 0.29
N ASN A 244 -1.95 -17.77 1.15
CA ASN A 244 -0.65 -17.62 1.83
C ASN A 244 -0.78 -17.42 3.35
N MET A 245 -0.36 -18.43 4.12
CA MET A 245 0.36 -18.18 5.37
C MET A 245 1.85 -18.18 5.03
N SER A 246 2.50 -17.02 5.18
CA SER A 246 3.95 -16.92 5.30
C SER A 246 4.32 -15.71 6.17
N SER A 247 3.90 -15.72 7.43
CA SER A 247 4.92 -15.49 8.45
C SER A 247 5.59 -16.85 8.64
N GLY A 248 6.87 -16.95 8.33
CA GLY A 248 7.65 -18.12 8.67
C GLY A 248 7.61 -18.39 10.16
N GLU A 249 7.91 -19.63 10.53
CA GLU A 249 8.17 -19.96 11.93
C GLU A 249 9.67 -19.74 12.20
N PHE A 250 9.99 -19.09 13.32
CA PHE A 250 11.34 -19.07 13.86
C PHE A 250 11.45 -20.04 15.02
N GLU A 251 12.59 -20.70 15.12
CA GLU A 251 12.97 -21.60 16.21
C GLU A 251 14.23 -21.04 16.85
N ILE A 252 14.18 -20.78 18.17
CA ILE A 252 15.38 -20.52 18.97
C ILE A 252 15.86 -21.88 19.47
N LEU A 253 17.06 -22.28 19.04
CA LEU A 253 17.68 -23.54 19.41
C LEU A 253 18.20 -23.50 20.86
N ASP A 254 18.40 -24.66 21.49
CA ASP A 254 18.90 -24.81 22.87
C ASP A 254 20.22 -24.05 23.17
N ASN A 255 21.01 -23.74 22.14
CA ASN A 255 22.28 -23.01 22.24
C ASN A 255 22.14 -21.48 22.11
N GLY A 256 20.94 -20.97 21.78
CA GLY A 256 20.63 -19.55 21.58
C GLY A 256 20.82 -19.03 20.15
N GLU A 257 21.00 -19.92 19.17
CA GLU A 257 20.95 -19.61 17.72
C GLU A 257 19.51 -19.62 17.21
N VAL A 258 19.22 -18.92 16.11
CA VAL A 258 17.84 -18.81 15.58
C VAL A 258 17.78 -19.28 14.13
N VAL A 259 16.84 -20.16 13.81
CA VAL A 259 16.51 -20.55 12.43
C VAL A 259 15.15 -19.95 12.08
N TYR A 260 14.99 -19.38 10.89
CA TYR A 260 13.72 -18.88 10.36
C TYR A 260 13.44 -19.51 9.00
N LYS A 261 12.21 -20.00 8.77
CA LYS A 261 11.79 -20.54 7.47
C LYS A 261 10.90 -19.54 6.71
N LEU A 262 11.47 -18.79 5.76
CA LEU A 262 10.72 -17.80 4.97
C LEU A 262 9.69 -18.48 4.06
N ASN A 263 10.11 -19.50 3.32
CA ASN A 263 9.24 -20.29 2.45
C ASN A 263 9.71 -21.75 2.40
N ASN A 264 9.15 -22.59 1.52
CA ASN A 264 9.47 -24.02 1.47
C ASN A 264 10.94 -24.35 1.15
N ASN A 265 11.68 -23.42 0.54
CA ASN A 265 13.07 -23.60 0.14
C ASN A 265 14.00 -22.64 0.89
N VAL A 266 13.57 -21.40 1.14
CA VAL A 266 14.41 -20.36 1.73
C VAL A 266 14.35 -20.37 3.26
N ARG A 267 15.53 -20.47 3.89
CA ARG A 267 15.71 -20.39 5.34
C ARG A 267 16.84 -19.44 5.71
N TYR A 268 16.70 -18.76 6.84
CA TYR A 268 17.74 -17.96 7.47
C TYR A 268 18.22 -18.61 8.76
N TYR A 269 19.50 -18.40 9.09
CA TYR A 269 20.14 -18.93 10.28
C TYR A 269 21.04 -17.86 10.91
N LEU A 270 20.64 -17.40 12.09
CA LEU A 270 21.35 -16.44 12.91
C LEU A 270 22.22 -17.22 13.89
N LYS A 271 23.47 -17.44 13.47
CA LYS A 271 24.44 -18.34 14.09
C LYS A 271 25.34 -17.57 15.06
N ILE A 272 25.68 -18.13 16.20
CA ILE A 272 26.59 -17.51 17.17
C ILE A 272 28.02 -17.60 16.65
N ILE A 273 28.68 -16.45 16.49
CA ILE A 273 30.11 -16.37 16.09
C ILE A 273 31.04 -16.07 17.28
N ALA A 274 30.56 -15.37 18.30
CA ALA A 274 31.28 -15.14 19.55
C ALA A 274 30.33 -14.95 20.75
N ALA A 275 30.89 -15.04 21.96
CA ALA A 275 30.11 -14.97 23.21
C ALA A 275 30.96 -14.41 24.36
N ALA A 276 30.41 -13.46 25.11
CA ALA A 276 31.05 -12.89 26.30
C ALA A 276 30.01 -12.49 27.35
N ALA A 277 30.31 -12.75 28.63
CA ALA A 277 29.53 -12.28 29.79
C ALA A 277 27.99 -12.54 29.75
N GLY A 278 27.55 -13.61 29.07
CA GLY A 278 26.13 -13.94 28.90
C GLY A 278 25.51 -13.41 27.60
N SER A 279 26.15 -12.49 26.90
CA SER A 279 25.77 -12.00 25.57
C SER A 279 26.40 -12.83 24.44
N ARG A 280 25.92 -12.63 23.20
CA ARG A 280 26.37 -13.26 21.97
C ARG A 280 26.55 -12.23 20.85
N GLU A 281 27.47 -12.52 19.94
CA GLU A 281 27.56 -11.94 18.60
C GLU A 281 27.11 -13.00 17.60
N TYR A 282 26.46 -12.57 16.53
CA TYR A 282 25.86 -13.43 15.53
C TYR A 282 26.39 -13.12 14.14
N GLY A 283 26.34 -14.11 13.24
CA GLY A 283 26.42 -13.94 11.79
C GLY A 283 25.16 -14.51 11.14
N LEU A 284 24.71 -13.90 10.05
CA LEU A 284 23.52 -14.30 9.30
C LEU A 284 23.88 -15.15 8.08
N TYR A 285 23.26 -16.30 7.98
CA TYR A 285 23.39 -17.25 6.88
C TYR A 285 22.02 -17.50 6.23
N ILE A 286 22.02 -17.83 4.94
CA ILE A 286 20.82 -18.20 4.16
C ILE A 286 21.03 -19.57 3.50
N SER A 287 19.95 -20.33 3.38
CA SER A 287 19.84 -21.55 2.57
C SER A 287 18.71 -21.37 1.56
N GLU A 288 18.94 -21.80 0.32
CA GLU A 288 17.95 -21.80 -0.77
C GLU A 288 17.43 -23.22 -1.10
N ASP A 289 17.81 -24.21 -0.29
CA ASP A 289 17.61 -25.65 -0.50
C ASP A 289 17.06 -26.35 0.78
N ASP A 290 16.16 -25.67 1.49
CA ASP A 290 15.47 -26.09 2.73
C ASP A 290 16.40 -26.50 3.90
N GLY A 291 17.67 -26.07 3.85
CA GLY A 291 18.68 -26.24 4.90
C GLY A 291 19.85 -27.16 4.54
N ASP A 292 19.90 -27.71 3.32
CA ASP A 292 20.97 -28.62 2.87
C ASP A 292 22.33 -27.91 2.72
N THR A 293 22.35 -26.68 2.21
CA THR A 293 23.56 -25.83 2.11
C THR A 293 23.30 -24.41 2.62
N TRP A 294 24.36 -23.77 3.14
CA TRP A 294 24.27 -22.46 3.78
C TRP A 294 25.34 -21.51 3.26
N GLY A 295 24.92 -20.35 2.73
CA GLY A 295 25.77 -19.22 2.36
C GLY A 295 25.76 -18.15 3.45
N GLU A 296 26.88 -17.44 3.61
CA GLU A 296 26.96 -16.27 4.50
C GLU A 296 26.35 -15.05 3.80
N VAL A 297 25.43 -14.35 4.47
CA VAL A 297 24.82 -13.10 3.98
C VAL A 297 25.53 -11.91 4.61
N ASN A 298 25.67 -11.92 5.94
CA ASN A 298 26.36 -10.88 6.69
C ASN A 298 27.06 -11.50 7.90
N TYR A 299 28.37 -11.26 8.02
CA TYR A 299 29.19 -11.78 9.11
C TYR A 299 28.89 -11.09 10.46
N GLU A 300 28.54 -9.81 10.46
CA GLU A 300 28.26 -8.97 11.65
C GLU A 300 26.99 -8.11 11.42
N PRO A 301 25.78 -8.70 11.37
CA PRO A 301 24.52 -8.00 11.14
C PRO A 301 24.07 -7.10 12.29
N LEU A 302 24.66 -7.21 13.49
CA LEU A 302 24.23 -6.46 14.68
C LEU A 302 25.42 -5.72 15.30
N ASP A 303 25.26 -4.43 15.61
CA ASP A 303 26.32 -3.59 16.19
C ASP A 303 26.48 -3.77 17.72
N LYS A 304 25.65 -4.63 18.34
CA LYS A 304 25.63 -4.91 19.78
C LYS A 304 25.64 -6.41 20.06
N MET A 305 26.25 -6.79 21.18
CA MET A 305 26.11 -8.15 21.72
C MET A 305 24.80 -8.31 22.52
N GLY A 306 24.12 -9.45 22.40
CA GLY A 306 22.92 -9.76 23.20
C GLY A 306 22.45 -11.20 23.04
N GLN A 307 21.19 -11.49 23.36
CA GLN A 307 20.51 -12.75 23.05
C GLN A 307 19.43 -12.46 22.01
N ALA A 308 19.40 -13.20 20.90
CA ALA A 308 18.35 -13.04 19.89
C ALA A 308 16.98 -13.43 20.48
N ALA A 309 16.01 -12.50 20.43
CA ALA A 309 14.64 -12.72 20.90
C ALA A 309 13.70 -13.20 19.79
N PHE A 310 13.94 -12.78 18.54
CA PHE A 310 13.36 -13.37 17.33
C PHE A 310 14.19 -12.99 16.09
N MET A 311 13.97 -13.73 15.00
CA MET A 311 14.34 -13.34 13.63
C MET A 311 13.17 -13.66 12.71
N ILE A 312 12.69 -12.68 11.93
CA ILE A 312 11.54 -12.83 11.02
C ILE A 312 11.83 -12.03 9.75
N PHE A 313 11.69 -12.67 8.59
CA PHE A 313 11.66 -11.99 7.28
C PHE A 313 10.23 -11.97 6.73
N ILE A 314 9.75 -10.79 6.36
CA ILE A 314 8.40 -10.55 5.83
C ILE A 314 8.28 -11.04 4.39
N ASP A 315 9.35 -10.87 3.62
CA ASP A 315 9.58 -11.29 2.25
C ASP A 315 11.10 -11.50 2.06
N GLU A 316 11.58 -11.59 0.81
CA GLU A 316 12.99 -11.85 0.51
C GLU A 316 13.92 -10.65 0.78
N GLU A 317 13.36 -9.44 0.98
CA GLU A 317 14.11 -8.21 1.21
C GLU A 317 13.94 -7.68 2.65
N LEU A 318 12.71 -7.67 3.17
CA LEU A 318 12.37 -7.01 4.43
C LEU A 318 12.53 -7.94 5.66
N GLY A 319 13.62 -7.76 6.40
CA GLY A 319 13.99 -8.56 7.57
C GLY A 319 13.90 -7.81 8.91
N PHE A 320 13.65 -8.54 9.99
CA PHE A 320 13.70 -8.04 11.37
C PHE A 320 14.41 -9.02 12.30
N ILE A 321 15.27 -8.50 13.18
CA ILE A 321 15.88 -9.24 14.28
C ILE A 321 15.65 -8.46 15.57
N SER A 322 15.23 -9.12 16.65
CA SER A 322 15.21 -8.51 17.99
C SER A 322 16.34 -9.05 18.85
N LEU A 323 17.01 -8.16 19.58
CA LEU A 323 18.15 -8.47 20.43
C LEU A 323 17.90 -8.01 21.86
N ALA A 324 17.79 -8.99 22.76
CA ALA A 324 17.67 -8.80 24.20
C ALA A 324 19.03 -8.54 24.85
N THR A 325 19.09 -7.56 25.76
CA THR A 325 20.31 -7.24 26.51
C THR A 325 20.01 -7.10 28.00
N ASN A 326 21.05 -6.86 28.82
CA ASN A 326 20.92 -6.61 30.26
C ASN A 326 20.11 -7.67 31.03
N GLY A 327 20.20 -8.94 30.61
CA GLY A 327 19.45 -10.05 31.21
C GLY A 327 18.01 -10.21 30.73
N GLY A 328 17.66 -9.65 29.57
CA GLY A 328 16.30 -9.72 29.01
C GLY A 328 15.41 -8.54 29.40
N LYS A 329 15.99 -7.47 29.96
CA LYS A 329 15.28 -6.23 30.32
C LYS A 329 14.97 -5.41 29.07
N ASN A 330 16.03 -4.95 28.40
CA ASN A 330 15.92 -4.09 27.23
C ASN A 330 15.92 -4.94 25.95
N GLY A 331 14.99 -4.68 25.03
CA GLY A 331 14.97 -5.27 23.69
C GLY A 331 15.21 -4.24 22.58
N TYR A 332 16.19 -4.50 21.71
CA TYR A 332 16.48 -3.72 20.52
C TYR A 332 15.80 -4.34 19.30
N LEU A 333 15.30 -3.51 18.38
CA LEU A 333 14.80 -3.95 17.08
C LEU A 333 15.81 -3.57 15.99
N TYR A 334 16.16 -4.53 15.15
CA TYR A 334 16.94 -4.33 13.93
C TYR A 334 16.09 -4.64 12.72
N ARG A 335 16.35 -3.93 11.63
CA ARG A 335 15.61 -4.00 10.37
C ARG A 335 16.55 -4.06 9.18
N SER A 336 16.20 -4.81 8.15
CA SER A 336 16.89 -4.91 6.86
C SER A 336 15.89 -4.65 5.73
N GLU A 337 16.35 -4.01 4.64
CA GLU A 337 15.61 -3.83 3.37
C GLU A 337 16.28 -4.56 2.19
N ASP A 338 17.28 -5.40 2.46
CA ASP A 338 18.18 -5.98 1.46
C ASP A 338 18.41 -7.49 1.66
N GLY A 339 17.44 -8.19 2.26
CA GLY A 339 17.51 -9.64 2.49
C GLY A 339 18.52 -10.04 3.56
N GLY A 340 18.96 -9.07 4.38
CA GLY A 340 19.88 -9.26 5.49
C GLY A 340 21.35 -8.94 5.20
N TYR A 341 21.68 -8.36 4.03
CA TYR A 341 23.04 -7.88 3.75
C TYR A 341 23.43 -6.72 4.68
N THR A 342 22.50 -5.86 5.05
CA THR A 342 22.67 -4.80 6.05
C THR A 342 21.49 -4.75 7.02
N PHE A 343 21.73 -4.23 8.22
CA PHE A 343 20.70 -3.97 9.22
C PHE A 343 20.92 -2.61 9.88
N GLU A 344 19.82 -1.95 10.25
CA GLU A 344 19.76 -0.72 11.03
C GLU A 344 19.00 -0.94 12.35
N GLU A 345 19.40 -0.26 13.43
CA GLU A 345 18.65 -0.26 14.69
C GLU A 345 17.46 0.72 14.60
N ILE A 346 16.25 0.23 14.87
CA ILE A 346 15.03 1.03 14.86
C ILE A 346 14.64 1.44 16.28
N ASN A 347 14.73 2.74 16.58
CA ASN A 347 14.22 3.33 17.82
C ASN A 347 12.69 3.54 17.76
N TYR A 348 11.97 2.41 17.75
CA TYR A 348 10.51 2.36 17.62
C TYR A 348 9.80 3.18 18.72
N ASN A 349 10.29 3.14 19.96
CA ASN A 349 9.69 3.84 21.09
C ASN A 349 9.78 5.37 20.99
N GLU A 350 10.84 5.92 20.40
CA GLU A 350 10.90 7.36 20.14
C GLU A 350 9.91 7.77 19.05
N SER A 351 9.84 7.01 17.94
CA SER A 351 8.85 7.26 16.89
C SER A 351 7.41 7.17 17.41
N ALA A 352 7.13 6.22 18.30
CA ALA A 352 5.82 6.03 18.88
C ALA A 352 5.40 7.18 19.81
N ARG A 353 6.33 7.72 20.60
CA ARG A 353 6.08 8.92 21.42
C ARG A 353 5.83 10.17 20.57
N ASN A 354 6.66 10.41 19.55
CA ASN A 354 6.54 11.59 18.69
C ASN A 354 5.21 11.62 17.92
N ASN A 355 4.76 10.46 17.44
CA ASN A 355 3.51 10.33 16.68
C ASN A 355 2.25 10.31 17.56
N ASN A 356 2.35 10.00 18.87
CA ASN A 356 1.24 9.97 19.82
C ASN A 356 1.18 11.17 20.78
N SER A 357 1.62 12.35 20.31
CA SER A 357 1.81 13.61 21.07
C SER A 357 0.62 14.18 21.86
N SER A 358 -0.53 13.50 21.91
CA SER A 358 -1.78 13.97 22.51
C SER A 358 -2.34 13.09 23.64
N ILE A 359 -1.69 11.96 23.99
CA ILE A 359 -2.19 11.04 25.01
C ILE A 359 -1.07 10.66 25.98
N ASP A 360 -1.40 10.70 27.27
CA ASP A 360 -0.60 10.21 28.40
C ASP A 360 -0.56 8.67 28.35
N ILE A 361 0.24 8.12 27.43
CA ILE A 361 0.39 6.67 27.22
C ILE A 361 1.68 6.20 27.87
N ASP A 362 1.54 5.18 28.70
CA ASP A 362 2.58 4.37 29.35
C ASP A 362 3.43 3.55 28.32
N ILE A 363 3.91 4.18 27.24
CA ILE A 363 4.74 3.56 26.18
C ILE A 363 6.09 3.10 26.75
N GLU A 364 6.59 3.79 27.78
CA GLU A 364 7.88 3.53 28.41
C GLU A 364 7.99 2.17 29.13
N TYR A 365 6.87 1.48 29.38
CA TYR A 365 6.84 0.14 29.95
C TYR A 365 6.88 -0.97 28.88
N PHE A 366 6.86 -0.63 27.59
CA PHE A 366 6.93 -1.59 26.49
C PHE A 366 8.23 -1.36 25.71
N ASP A 367 9.30 -2.01 26.14
CA ASP A 367 10.65 -1.83 25.60
C ASP A 367 11.31 -3.15 25.12
N TYR A 368 10.53 -4.21 24.97
CA TYR A 368 11.02 -5.54 24.57
C TYR A 368 10.26 -6.10 23.34
N PRO A 369 10.77 -5.96 22.10
CA PRO A 369 10.13 -6.50 20.91
C PRO A 369 10.11 -8.03 20.92
N GLU A 370 8.93 -8.63 20.84
CA GLU A 370 8.73 -10.09 20.88
C GLU A 370 8.35 -10.68 19.52
N LYS A 371 7.68 -9.92 18.66
CA LYS A 371 7.25 -10.38 17.33
C LYS A 371 6.94 -9.22 16.40
N VAL A 372 7.40 -9.30 15.15
CA VAL A 372 6.89 -8.48 14.04
C VAL A 372 6.11 -9.38 13.08
N TYR A 373 4.99 -8.89 12.55
CA TYR A 373 4.22 -9.60 11.52
C TYR A 373 3.52 -8.63 10.57
N LYS A 374 3.49 -8.97 9.27
CA LYS A 374 2.67 -8.25 8.30
C LYS A 374 1.21 -8.69 8.44
N LYS A 375 0.32 -7.73 8.57
CA LYS A 375 -1.12 -7.94 8.59
C LYS A 375 -1.75 -6.76 7.85
N ASP A 376 -2.60 -7.04 6.88
CA ASP A 376 -3.44 -6.03 6.24
C ASP A 376 -2.66 -4.84 5.64
N GLY A 377 -1.57 -5.14 4.94
CA GLY A 377 -0.65 -4.17 4.32
C GLY A 377 0.43 -3.65 5.27
N PHE A 378 0.08 -3.44 6.54
CA PHE A 378 0.95 -2.85 7.56
C PHE A 378 1.79 -3.89 8.31
N LEU A 379 2.84 -3.43 8.98
CA LEU A 379 3.54 -4.24 9.97
C LEU A 379 2.97 -3.94 11.35
N TYR A 380 2.76 -4.99 12.13
CA TYR A 380 2.40 -4.90 13.54
C TYR A 380 3.53 -5.50 14.36
N MET A 381 3.78 -4.93 15.53
CA MET A 381 4.76 -5.43 16.48
C MET A 381 4.13 -5.61 17.86
N GLU A 382 4.33 -6.80 18.42
CA GLU A 382 4.10 -7.07 19.84
C GLU A 382 5.35 -6.70 20.62
N VAL A 383 5.19 -5.81 21.60
CA VAL A 383 6.27 -5.35 22.48
C VAL A 383 5.88 -5.68 23.92
N GLY A 384 6.62 -6.60 24.53
CA GLY A 384 6.53 -6.91 25.95
C GLY A 384 7.28 -5.88 26.81
N GLN A 385 7.40 -6.20 28.08
CA GLN A 385 7.93 -5.31 29.14
C GLN A 385 9.29 -5.77 29.67
N GLY A 386 9.95 -6.68 28.95
CA GLY A 386 11.20 -7.32 29.38
C GLY A 386 11.05 -8.19 30.63
N ALA A 387 12.19 -8.57 31.19
CA ALA A 387 12.31 -9.42 32.37
C ALA A 387 12.00 -8.70 33.69
N ASP A 388 11.84 -7.37 33.69
CA ASP A 388 11.53 -6.53 34.86
C ASP A 388 10.16 -5.83 34.80
N GLY A 389 9.34 -6.13 33.79
CA GLY A 389 7.96 -5.67 33.73
C GLY A 389 7.03 -6.32 34.77
N ASP A 390 6.27 -5.48 35.46
CA ASP A 390 5.12 -5.83 36.30
C ASP A 390 3.86 -4.98 35.98
N TYR A 391 3.93 -4.16 34.92
CA TYR A 391 2.94 -3.14 34.61
C TYR A 391 1.65 -3.79 34.10
N LYS A 392 0.52 -3.47 34.76
CA LYS A 392 -0.84 -3.92 34.42
C LYS A 392 -0.95 -5.43 34.07
N GLY A 393 -0.18 -6.28 34.76
CA GLY A 393 -0.27 -7.75 34.61
C GLY A 393 0.39 -8.30 33.35
N ASN A 394 1.59 -7.80 33.03
CA ASN A 394 2.44 -8.25 31.92
C ASN A 394 1.71 -8.25 30.57
N CYS A 395 0.84 -7.25 30.38
CA CYS A 395 0.24 -6.94 29.09
C CYS A 395 1.31 -6.49 28.07
N LYS A 396 0.99 -6.52 26.78
CA LYS A 396 1.91 -6.07 25.72
C LYS A 396 1.43 -4.77 25.09
N GLY A 397 2.36 -3.96 24.60
CA GLY A 397 2.07 -2.90 23.65
C GLY A 397 1.92 -3.48 22.25
N ILE A 398 0.87 -3.10 21.55
CA ILE A 398 0.71 -3.36 20.12
C ILE A 398 1.08 -2.09 19.38
N TYR A 399 2.06 -2.19 18.50
CA TYR A 399 2.54 -1.11 17.67
C TYR A 399 2.21 -1.41 16.21
N ILE A 400 2.08 -0.37 15.39
CA ILE A 400 1.87 -0.46 13.95
C ILE A 400 2.90 0.40 13.22
N SER A 401 3.45 -0.10 12.12
CA SER A 401 4.27 0.65 11.17
C SER A 401 3.63 0.61 9.78
N ARG A 402 3.63 1.77 9.13
CA ARG A 402 3.07 1.97 7.78
C ARG A 402 4.15 2.24 6.74
N ASP A 403 5.35 2.58 7.18
CA ASP A 403 6.55 2.79 6.37
C ASP A 403 7.49 1.58 6.44
N CYS A 404 6.94 0.37 6.28
CA CYS A 404 7.65 -0.91 6.23
C CYS A 404 8.60 -1.19 7.41
N GLY A 405 8.34 -0.62 8.59
CA GLY A 405 9.10 -0.84 9.82
C GLY A 405 10.07 0.28 10.21
N ASN A 406 10.19 1.34 9.40
CA ASN A 406 11.05 2.49 9.68
C ASN A 406 10.60 3.28 10.93
N LYS A 407 9.29 3.50 11.08
CA LYS A 407 8.68 4.17 12.23
C LYS A 407 7.50 3.37 12.74
N TRP A 408 7.28 3.47 14.05
CA TRP A 408 6.23 2.74 14.74
C TRP A 408 5.33 3.71 15.50
N GLU A 409 4.04 3.41 15.53
CA GLU A 409 3.03 4.08 16.33
C GLU A 409 2.48 3.10 17.36
N PHE A 410 2.36 3.53 18.62
CA PHE A 410 1.63 2.76 19.61
C PHE A 410 0.13 2.76 19.25
N LEU A 411 -0.47 1.58 19.13
CA LEU A 411 -1.88 1.41 18.75
C LEU A 411 -2.79 1.15 19.97
N LYS A 412 -2.40 0.20 20.83
CA LYS A 412 -3.17 -0.19 22.04
C LYS A 412 -2.35 -1.12 22.94
N ILE A 413 -2.78 -1.24 24.20
CA ILE A 413 -2.39 -2.37 25.06
C ILE A 413 -3.17 -3.62 24.63
N SER A 414 -2.53 -4.80 24.62
CA SER A 414 -3.22 -6.08 24.51
C SER A 414 -3.90 -6.43 25.84
N ASN A 415 -5.22 -6.61 25.82
CA ASN A 415 -5.94 -7.12 26.98
C ASN A 415 -5.61 -8.61 27.14
N THR A 416 -4.69 -8.93 28.04
CA THR A 416 -4.46 -10.31 28.50
C THR A 416 -5.66 -10.77 29.34
N THR A 417 -6.59 -11.48 28.72
CA THR A 417 -7.44 -12.40 29.47
C THR A 417 -6.56 -13.53 29.99
N SER A 418 -6.27 -13.50 31.28
CA SER A 418 -5.65 -14.59 32.02
C SER A 418 -6.63 -15.77 32.10
N ASP A 419 -6.52 -16.71 31.17
CA ASP A 419 -7.15 -18.03 31.22
C ASP A 419 -6.07 -19.10 31.04
N GLY A 420 -5.75 -19.86 32.09
CA GLY A 420 -4.83 -21.00 31.98
C GLY A 420 -3.93 -21.33 33.18
N ASP A 421 -4.48 -21.40 34.39
CA ASP A 421 -4.03 -22.32 35.46
C ASP A 421 -5.07 -23.47 35.55
#